data_AF-A0A9Q0GBA8-F1
#
_entry.id   AF-A0A9Q0GBA8-F1
#
_cell.length_a   1.000
_cell.length_b   1.000
_cell.length_c   1.000
_cell.angle_alpha   90.00
_cell.angle_beta   90.00
_cell.angle_gamma   90.00
#
_symmetry.space_group_name_H-M   'P 1'
#
loop_
_entity.id
_entity.type
_entity.pdbx_description
1 polymer ?
#
loop_
_entity_poly.entity_id
_entity_poly.type
_entity_poly.pdbx_seq_one_letter_code
_entity_poly.pdbx_strand_id
1 'polypeptide(L)'
;MRVRSIGQSITIAVNFATTFVLSQTFLAMLCHFKFGTFLFYGGWIALMTIFVVLFLPETKGIPLDSMYIVWKRHWYWSRFVQEHQ
;
A
#
# COMPACT_ATOMS: atom_id res chain seq x y z
N MET A 1 -2.07 4.38 -20.58
CA MET A 1 -3.18 5.08 -19.86
C MET A 1 -4.23 4.13 -19.26
N ARG A 2 -4.63 3.04 -19.93
CA ARG A 2 -5.65 2.08 -19.42
C ARG A 2 -5.34 1.52 -18.01
N VAL A 3 -4.10 1.09 -17.77
CA VAL A 3 -3.66 0.56 -16.46
C VAL A 3 -3.74 1.60 -15.34
N ARG A 4 -3.50 2.90 -15.64
CA ARG A 4 -3.58 3.98 -14.65
C ARG A 4 -5.02 4.19 -14.18
N SER A 5 -5.99 4.17 -15.08
CA SER A 5 -7.41 4.35 -14.73
C SER A 5 -7.94 3.21 -13.86
N ILE A 6 -7.59 1.96 -14.19
CA ILE A 6 -7.94 0.79 -13.38
C ILE A 6 -7.23 0.82 -12.02
N GLY A 7 -5.96 1.21 -11.99
CA GLY A 7 -5.21 1.35 -10.73
C GLY A 7 -5.82 2.41 -9.80
N GLN A 8 -6.34 3.50 -10.35
CA GLN A 8 -7.01 4.55 -9.58
C GLN A 8 -8.36 4.07 -9.02
N SER A 9 -9.19 3.38 -9.82
CA SER A 9 -10.47 2.87 -9.32
C SER A 9 -10.30 1.85 -8.20
N ILE A 10 -9.31 0.96 -8.30
CA ILE A 10 -8.97 0.02 -7.22
C ILE A 10 -8.50 0.76 -5.97
N THR A 11 -7.60 1.74 -6.14
CA THR A 11 -7.12 2.57 -5.01
C THR A 11 -8.27 3.25 -4.27
N ILE A 12 -9.22 3.80 -5.01
CA ILE A 12 -10.40 4.47 -4.44
C ILE A 12 -11.29 3.44 -3.71
N ALA A 13 -11.59 2.31 -4.34
CA ALA A 13 -12.41 1.26 -3.73
C ALA A 13 -11.80 0.73 -2.43
N VAL A 14 -10.49 0.46 -2.41
CA VAL A 14 -9.76 0.00 -1.22
C VAL A 14 -9.73 1.08 -0.13
N ASN A 15 -9.57 2.35 -0.48
CA ASN A 15 -9.64 3.45 0.49
C ASN A 15 -11.00 3.52 1.19
N PHE A 16 -12.10 3.46 0.43
CA PHE A 16 -13.44 3.48 0.99
C PHE A 16 -13.72 2.25 1.85
N ALA A 17 -13.35 1.05 1.39
CA ALA A 17 -13.50 -0.17 2.16
C ALA A 17 -12.73 -0.12 3.48
N THR A 18 -11.47 0.34 3.44
CA THR A 18 -10.63 0.49 4.64
C THR A 18 -11.23 1.51 5.61
N THR A 19 -11.68 2.66 5.10
CA THR A 19 -12.33 3.70 5.91
C THR A 19 -13.61 3.19 6.57
N PHE A 20 -14.40 2.39 5.86
CA PHE A 20 -15.60 1.75 6.39
C PHE A 20 -15.26 0.78 7.52
N VAL A 21 -14.29 -0.11 7.32
CA VAL A 21 -13.84 -1.07 8.35
C VAL A 21 -13.30 -0.35 9.58
N LEU A 22 -12.46 0.67 9.39
CA LEU A 22 -11.96 1.48 10.51
C LEU A 22 -13.12 2.14 11.27
N SER A 23 -14.08 2.74 10.56
CA SER A 23 -15.21 3.44 11.19
C SER A 23 -16.09 2.50 12.01
N GLN A 24 -16.35 1.29 11.52
CA GLN A 24 -17.15 0.28 12.23
C GLN A 24 -16.42 -0.27 13.46
N THR A 25 -15.12 -0.54 13.33
CA THR A 25 -14.35 -1.20 14.39
C THR A 25 -13.83 -0.23 15.45
N PHE A 26 -13.67 1.05 15.14
CA PHE A 26 -13.15 2.07 16.06
C PHE A 26 -14.03 2.22 17.32
N LEU A 27 -15.35 2.28 17.17
CA LEU A 27 -16.27 2.45 18.31
C LEU A 27 -16.27 1.21 19.23
N ALA A 28 -16.18 0.01 18.66
CA ALA A 28 -16.08 -1.25 19.41
C ALA A 28 -14.74 -1.39 20.15
N MET A 29 -13.63 -1.00 19.50
CA MET A 29 -12.30 -1.03 20.11
C MET A 29 -12.15 0.01 21.23
N LEU A 30 -12.75 1.20 21.11
CA LEU A 30 -12.74 2.19 22.18
C LEU A 30 -13.48 1.72 23.44
N CYS A 31 -14.58 0.98 23.27
CA CYS A 31 -15.40 0.51 24.39
C CYS A 31 -14.72 -0.62 25.18
N HIS A 32 -13.94 -1.48 24.51
CA HIS A 32 -13.33 -2.67 25.12
C HIS A 32 -11.83 -2.54 25.39
N PHE A 33 -11.11 -1.68 24.66
CA PHE A 33 -9.65 -1.73 24.50
C PHE A 33 -9.03 -0.32 24.55
N LYS A 34 -9.22 0.40 25.66
CA LYS A 34 -8.71 1.78 25.91
C LYS A 34 -7.29 2.04 25.38
N PHE A 35 -6.27 1.51 26.05
CA PHE A 35 -4.87 1.73 25.66
C PHE A 35 -4.43 0.84 24.48
N GLY A 36 -5.00 -0.36 24.39
CA GLY A 36 -4.61 -1.32 23.35
C GLY A 36 -5.00 -0.88 21.92
N THR A 37 -5.98 0.02 21.78
CA THR A 37 -6.33 0.62 20.48
C THR A 37 -5.12 1.37 19.87
N PHE A 38 -4.34 2.09 20.68
CA PHE A 38 -3.14 2.78 20.21
C PHE A 38 -2.05 1.81 19.76
N LEU A 39 -1.83 0.72 20.49
CA LEU A 39 -0.87 -0.32 20.11
C LEU A 39 -1.31 -1.05 18.83
N PHE A 40 -2.61 -1.28 18.64
CA PHE A 40 -3.14 -1.91 17.43
C PHE A 40 -2.92 -1.04 16.19
N TYR A 41 -3.29 0.25 16.26
CA TYR A 41 -3.04 1.17 15.15
C TYR A 41 -1.54 1.43 14.93
N GLY A 42 -0.75 1.52 16.00
CA GLY A 42 0.70 1.64 15.93
C GLY A 42 1.35 0.44 15.26
N GLY A 43 0.96 -0.78 15.65
CA GLY A 43 1.41 -2.02 15.03
C GLY A 43 0.98 -2.13 13.56
N TRP A 44 -0.25 -1.70 13.24
CA TRP A 44 -0.74 -1.65 11.87
C TRP A 44 0.06 -0.68 10.99
N ILE A 45 0.38 0.51 11.50
CA ILE A 45 1.25 1.48 10.82
C ILE A 45 2.64 0.89 10.62
N ALA A 46 3.24 0.28 11.65
CA ALA A 46 4.57 -0.33 11.54
C ALA A 46 4.61 -1.43 10.47
N LEU A 47 3.58 -2.28 10.40
CA LEU A 47 3.43 -3.29 9.36
C LEU A 47 3.35 -2.66 7.97
N MET A 48 2.54 -1.62 7.80
CA MET A 48 2.44 -0.87 6.54
C MET A 48 3.77 -0.23 6.15
N THR A 49 4.50 0.35 7.10
CA THR A 49 5.83 0.94 6.86
C THR A 49 6.85 -0.10 6.43
N ILE A 50 6.92 -1.25 7.11
CA ILE A 50 7.81 -2.36 6.73
C ILE A 50 7.49 -2.85 5.32
N PHE A 51 6.20 -3.00 5.00
CA PHE A 51 5.77 -3.39 3.66
C PHE A 51 6.21 -2.37 2.60
N VAL A 52 6.00 -1.08 2.84
CA VAL A 52 6.44 -0.03 1.91
C VAL A 52 7.94 -0.02 1.73
N VAL A 53 8.73 -0.12 2.80
CA VAL A 53 10.21 -0.14 2.72
C VAL A 53 10.74 -1.35 1.96
N LEU A 54 10.11 -2.52 2.10
CA LEU A 54 10.56 -3.75 1.44
C LEU A 54 10.06 -3.92 0.00
N PHE A 55 8.86 -3.42 -0.31
CA PHE A 55 8.19 -3.69 -1.58
C PHE A 55 8.06 -2.46 -2.49
N LEU A 56 8.12 -1.23 -1.96
CA LEU A 56 7.96 -0.02 -2.78
C LEU A 56 9.34 0.55 -3.14
N PRO A 57 9.79 0.40 -4.40
CA PRO A 57 11.01 1.09 -4.84
C PRO A 57 10.80 2.60 -4.84
N GLU A 58 11.88 3.36 -4.67
CA GLU A 58 11.83 4.83 -4.68
C GLU A 58 11.28 5.33 -6.03
N THR A 59 10.13 6.02 -6.01
CA THR A 59 9.45 6.55 -7.22
C THR A 59 9.72 8.05 -7.44
N LYS A 60 10.57 8.68 -6.63
CA LYS A 60 10.77 10.14 -6.64
C LYS A 60 11.58 10.57 -7.86
N GLY A 61 11.07 11.56 -8.61
CA GLY A 61 11.80 12.18 -9.73
C GLY A 61 11.93 11.33 -11.01
N ILE A 62 11.29 10.15 -11.05
CA ILE A 62 11.35 9.27 -12.23
C ILE A 62 10.15 9.56 -13.14
N PRO A 63 10.38 9.89 -14.43
CA PRO A 63 9.29 10.02 -15.40
C PRO A 63 8.56 8.68 -15.56
N LEU A 64 7.24 8.73 -15.77
CA LEU A 64 6.37 7.54 -15.79
C LEU A 64 6.81 6.49 -16.84
N ASP A 65 7.48 6.92 -17.91
CA ASP A 65 8.01 6.07 -18.98
C ASP A 65 9.20 5.20 -18.54
N SER A 66 9.98 5.64 -17.54
CA SER A 66 11.17 4.92 -17.04
C SER A 66 10.92 4.10 -15.78
N MET A 67 9.67 4.03 -15.29
CA MET A 67 9.33 3.30 -14.06
C MET A 67 9.73 1.82 -14.15
N TYR A 68 9.61 1.19 -15.32
CA TYR A 68 9.97 -0.22 -15.56
C TYR A 68 11.41 -0.57 -15.12
N ILE A 69 12.36 0.33 -15.34
CA ILE A 69 13.78 0.13 -15.00
C ILE A 69 13.96 -0.01 -13.47
N VAL A 70 13.18 0.76 -12.71
CA VAL A 70 13.21 0.77 -11.26
C VAL A 70 12.61 -0.51 -10.69
N TRP A 71 11.52 -1.01 -11.29
CA TRP A 71 10.94 -2.31 -10.94
C TRP A 71 11.87 -3.49 -11.31
N LYS A 72 12.60 -3.42 -12.43
CA LYS A 72 13.59 -4.44 -12.84
C LYS A 72 14.80 -4.51 -11.89
N ARG A 73 15.23 -3.38 -11.33
CA ARG A 73 16.35 -3.29 -10.38
C ARG A 73 15.98 -3.75 -8.96
N HIS A 74 14.70 -3.78 -8.61
CA HIS A 74 14.25 -4.18 -7.29
C HIS A 74 14.31 -5.71 -7.12
N TRP A 75 15.02 -6.20 -6.10
CA TRP A 75 15.31 -7.63 -5.90
C TRP A 75 14.06 -8.53 -5.94
N TYR A 76 12.95 -8.06 -5.35
CA TYR A 76 11.68 -8.80 -5.29
C TYR A 76 10.89 -8.75 -6.61
N TRP A 77 10.82 -7.58 -7.26
CA TRP A 77 9.96 -7.36 -8.42
C TRP A 77 10.64 -7.71 -9.75
N SER A 78 11.97 -7.76 -9.77
CA SER A 78 12.78 -8.19 -10.92
C SER A 78 12.30 -9.52 -11.52
N ARG A 79 11.79 -10.44 -10.67
CA ARG A 79 11.31 -11.76 -11.07
C ARG A 79 9.94 -11.75 -11.79
N PHE A 80 9.12 -10.73 -11.55
CA PHE A 80 7.78 -10.59 -12.13
C PHE A 80 7.75 -9.66 -13.33
N VAL A 81 8.81 -8.87 -13.52
CA VAL A 81 9.01 -8.05 -14.70
C VAL A 81 9.38 -8.98 -15.86
N GLN A 82 8.37 -9.48 -16.57
CA GLN A 82 8.59 -10.27 -17.79
C GLN A 82 9.33 -9.40 -18.81
N GLU A 83 10.40 -9.95 -19.38
CA GLU A 83 10.97 -9.55 -20.67
C GLU A 83 9.94 -9.84 -21.75
N HIS A 84 8.89 -9.02 -21.84
CA HIS A 84 8.12 -8.93 -23.06
C HIS A 84 8.95 -8.11 -24.04
N GLN A 85 9.76 -8.84 -24.82
CA GLN A 85 10.29 -8.40 -26.10
C GLN A 85 9.15 -8.10 -27.07
#